data_AF-A0A945QT47-F1
#
_entry.id   AF-A0A945QT47-F1
#
_cell.length_a   1.000
_cell.length_b   1.000
_cell.length_c   1.000
_cell.angle_alpha   90.00
_cell.angle_beta   90.00
_cell.angle_gamma   90.00
#
_symmetry.space_group_name_H-M   'P 1'
#
loop_
_entity.id
_entity.type
_entity.pdbx_description
1 polymer ?
#
loop_
_entity_poly.entity_id
_entity_poly.type
_entity_poly.pdbx_seq_one_letter_code
_entity_poly.pdbx_strand_id
1 'polypeptide(L)'
;YQKYSVSSGAEQRAHFFGVDERLMQMSQQLTDEQIRTIRRGGHDPDKVYAAFKAAVDFKGAPSVVLAKTIKGYGMGEVGEGRMTAHQQKKLDVDILRQIRSRFGIPLSDQEVEQLSFYRPPEDSPETRYLLERREALGGFVPQREVKHPRVVGPADELFSEFTAGTGDRKASSTMLFVRILAKLLRDEALGQRIVPIVPDEARTFGMEALFSQYGIYSHLGQLYEPVDSESLTYYREARDGQLLEEGISEAGALSSFIAAGTAYATHGIQTLPFFVFYSIFGFQRVADLIWAAGDQMARGFLIGATSGRTTLNGEGLQHQDGQSHLMAVGFPHVVAYDPAFGYELGVIIREGIQRMCEREEDLIYYLTVQNETYVMPSMPEGAEEGILRGLYRLRGTGGQVHLCASGSILLEALRAREILQEKYNIEADVWSATSWQQLQRDGGKAERWNLRHPRQEARQSWVEQCFAGSDGVFVLASDYVKALPDTVARYFPRNPVVLGTDGFGRSESRAALRQYFEVDAEMMVFAALVELGRRGEVGEEVVEKAQKALGIDAEKVDPAVF
;
A
#
# COMPACT_ATOMS: atom_id res chain seq x y z
N TYR A 1 34.74 12.73 -23.04
CA TYR A 1 34.11 13.86 -22.31
C TYR A 1 34.45 13.92 -20.83
N GLN A 2 34.28 12.88 -20.01
CA GLN A 2 34.62 12.99 -18.58
C GLN A 2 36.11 13.26 -18.34
N LYS A 3 37.01 12.55 -19.04
CA LYS A 3 38.46 12.84 -19.03
C LYS A 3 38.78 14.31 -19.34
N TYR A 4 38.07 14.91 -20.31
CA TYR A 4 38.27 16.31 -20.68
C TYR A 4 37.90 17.30 -19.57
N SER A 5 37.06 16.93 -18.60
CA SER A 5 36.75 17.81 -17.46
C SER A 5 37.90 17.97 -16.47
N VAL A 6 38.90 17.09 -16.52
CA VAL A 6 40.09 17.14 -15.67
C VAL A 6 41.40 17.30 -16.45
N SER A 7 41.34 17.22 -17.79
CA SER A 7 42.49 17.41 -18.68
C SER A 7 42.84 18.87 -18.91
N SER A 8 44.12 19.13 -19.16
CA SER A 8 44.59 20.45 -19.61
C SER A 8 43.99 20.83 -20.96
N GLY A 9 43.98 22.13 -21.28
CA GLY A 9 43.53 22.62 -22.59
C GLY A 9 44.34 22.07 -23.75
N ALA A 10 45.65 21.87 -23.58
CA ALA A 10 46.53 21.28 -24.58
C ALA A 10 46.15 19.82 -24.89
N GLU A 11 45.88 19.02 -23.85
CA GLU A 11 45.39 17.65 -24.01
C GLU A 11 44.03 17.61 -24.71
N GLN A 12 43.12 18.52 -24.33
CA GLN A 12 41.83 18.65 -24.99
C GLN A 12 41.98 19.04 -26.46
N ARG A 13 42.87 19.98 -26.79
CA ARG A 13 43.19 20.37 -28.17
C ARG A 13 43.68 19.19 -28.99
N ALA A 14 44.71 18.50 -28.50
CA ALA A 14 45.32 17.38 -29.20
C ALA A 14 44.33 16.21 -29.40
N HIS A 15 43.56 15.87 -28.37
CA HIS A 15 42.75 14.66 -28.38
C HIS A 15 41.29 14.87 -28.84
N PHE A 16 40.73 16.08 -28.69
CA PHE A 16 39.38 16.39 -29.16
C PHE A 16 39.37 17.07 -30.52
N PHE A 17 40.17 18.13 -30.70
CA PHE A 17 40.22 18.87 -31.97
C PHE A 17 41.21 18.23 -32.95
N GLY A 18 42.28 17.58 -32.47
CA GLY A 18 43.32 16.97 -33.31
C GLY A 18 42.93 15.68 -34.02
N VAL A 19 41.69 15.22 -33.85
CA VAL A 19 41.16 14.07 -34.60
C VAL A 19 40.82 14.43 -36.06
N ASP A 20 40.71 15.72 -36.39
CA ASP A 20 40.37 16.21 -37.72
C ASP A 20 41.04 17.58 -37.98
N GLU A 21 41.65 17.76 -39.16
CA GLU A 21 42.37 19.00 -39.49
C GLU A 21 41.48 20.25 -39.44
N ARG A 22 40.19 20.13 -39.78
CA ARG A 22 39.24 21.26 -39.76
C ARG A 22 38.96 21.67 -38.32
N LEU A 23 38.76 20.71 -37.41
CA LEU A 23 38.57 20.98 -36.00
C LEU A 23 39.83 21.56 -35.36
N MET A 24 41.00 21.04 -35.73
CA MET A 24 42.28 21.58 -35.28
C MET A 24 42.44 23.04 -35.72
N GLN A 25 42.13 23.38 -36.99
CA GLN A 25 42.12 24.75 -37.49
C GLN A 25 41.16 25.66 -36.70
N MET A 26 39.93 25.20 -36.42
CA MET A 26 38.97 25.95 -35.60
C MET A 26 39.51 26.24 -34.19
N SER A 27 40.29 25.31 -33.62
CA SER A 27 40.86 25.49 -32.28
C SER A 27 41.95 26.56 -32.23
N GLN A 28 42.66 26.84 -33.32
CA GLN A 28 43.86 27.72 -33.34
C GLN A 28 43.60 29.14 -32.85
N GLN A 29 42.35 29.60 -32.93
CA GLN A 29 41.93 30.93 -32.46
C GLN A 29 41.72 31.00 -30.95
N LEU A 30 41.68 29.86 -30.26
CA LEU A 30 41.50 29.76 -28.82
C LEU A 30 42.84 29.40 -28.18
N THR A 31 43.13 30.00 -27.03
CA THR A 31 44.19 29.53 -26.13
C THR A 31 43.80 28.23 -25.44
N ASP A 32 44.77 27.47 -24.92
CA ASP A 32 44.47 26.26 -24.15
C ASP A 32 43.62 26.54 -22.91
N GLU A 33 43.82 27.69 -22.26
CA GLU A 33 43.00 28.09 -21.13
C GLU A 33 41.54 28.38 -21.53
N GLN A 34 41.33 29.02 -22.69
CA GLN A 34 39.98 29.19 -23.25
C GLN A 34 39.33 27.86 -23.60
N ILE A 35 40.07 26.91 -24.19
CA ILE A 35 39.56 25.55 -24.46
C ILE A 35 39.17 24.85 -23.15
N ARG A 36 40.03 24.92 -22.13
CA ARG A 36 39.80 24.29 -20.82
C ARG A 36 38.55 24.83 -20.12
N THR A 37 38.20 26.09 -20.36
CA THR A 37 37.08 26.79 -19.73
C THR A 37 35.79 26.78 -20.55
N ILE A 38 35.74 26.09 -21.69
CA ILE A 38 34.51 25.87 -22.45
C ILE A 38 33.47 25.19 -21.55
N ARG A 39 32.37 25.90 -21.29
CA ARG A 39 31.30 25.41 -20.42
C ARG A 39 30.44 24.36 -21.11
N ARG A 40 29.92 23.42 -20.32
CA ARG A 40 28.82 22.55 -20.77
C ARG A 40 27.51 23.33 -20.63
N GLY A 41 26.54 23.08 -21.52
CA GLY A 41 25.29 23.86 -21.57
C GLY A 41 24.47 23.88 -20.28
N GLY A 42 24.56 22.86 -19.41
CA GLY A 42 23.90 22.87 -18.11
C GLY A 42 24.49 23.86 -17.09
N HIS A 43 25.63 24.48 -17.40
CA HIS A 43 26.29 25.53 -16.61
C HIS A 43 26.22 26.91 -17.29
N ASP A 44 25.37 27.03 -18.30
CA ASP A 44 25.12 28.27 -19.03
C ASP A 44 23.65 28.67 -18.80
N PRO A 45 23.38 29.72 -17.99
CA PRO A 45 22.02 30.15 -17.66
C PRO A 45 21.16 30.48 -18.88
N ASP A 46 21.74 31.01 -19.96
CA ASP A 46 21.00 31.35 -21.16
C ASP A 46 20.51 30.10 -21.89
N LYS A 47 21.34 29.05 -21.93
CA LYS A 47 20.97 27.75 -22.51
C LYS A 47 19.92 27.03 -21.66
N VAL A 48 20.07 27.09 -20.34
CA VAL A 48 19.09 26.52 -19.40
C VAL A 48 17.75 27.25 -19.54
N TYR A 49 17.74 28.58 -19.52
CA TYR A 49 16.52 29.37 -19.71
C TYR A 49 15.86 29.08 -21.06
N ALA A 50 16.61 29.08 -22.16
CA ALA A 50 16.06 28.79 -23.48
C ALA A 50 15.40 27.40 -23.55
N ALA A 51 16.01 26.39 -22.93
CA ALA A 51 15.46 25.05 -22.85
C ALA A 51 14.16 24.99 -22.02
N PHE A 52 14.13 25.60 -20.84
CA PHE A 52 12.93 25.64 -20.01
C PHE A 52 11.81 26.47 -20.64
N LYS A 53 12.12 27.59 -21.30
CA LYS A 53 11.13 28.40 -22.02
C LYS A 53 10.51 27.60 -23.16
N ALA A 54 11.32 26.92 -23.97
CA ALA A 54 10.82 26.05 -25.02
C ALA A 54 9.92 24.93 -24.48
N ALA A 55 10.29 24.32 -23.36
CA ALA A 55 9.49 23.27 -22.71
C ALA A 55 8.14 23.79 -22.18
N VAL A 56 8.09 25.00 -21.61
CA VAL A 56 6.85 25.63 -21.10
C VAL A 56 5.92 26.04 -22.24
N ASP A 57 6.47 26.55 -23.34
CA ASP A 57 5.71 27.00 -24.50
C ASP A 57 5.17 25.84 -25.34
N PHE A 58 5.89 24.72 -25.38
CA PHE A 58 5.50 23.54 -26.12
C PHE A 58 4.16 22.95 -25.63
N LYS A 59 3.33 22.50 -26.57
CA LYS A 59 2.02 21.88 -26.32
C LYS A 59 1.90 20.58 -27.11
N GLY A 60 1.13 19.64 -26.58
CA GLY A 60 0.77 18.39 -27.27
C GLY A 60 1.52 17.14 -26.80
N ALA A 61 2.64 17.27 -26.07
CA ALA A 61 3.31 16.15 -25.40
C ALA A 61 4.18 16.63 -24.22
N PRO A 62 4.59 15.72 -23.31
CA PRO A 62 5.59 16.03 -22.28
C PRO A 62 6.93 16.45 -22.88
N SER A 63 7.68 17.30 -22.15
CA SER A 63 9.03 17.75 -22.54
C SER A 63 10.09 17.18 -21.60
N VAL A 64 11.26 16.81 -22.16
CA VAL A 64 12.43 16.37 -21.39
C VAL A 64 13.62 17.27 -21.70
N VAL A 65 14.21 17.90 -20.66
CA VAL A 65 15.41 18.73 -20.79
C VAL A 65 16.65 17.93 -20.39
N LEU A 66 17.53 17.64 -21.36
CA LEU A 66 18.78 16.92 -21.13
C LEU A 66 19.94 17.89 -20.82
N ALA A 67 20.06 18.31 -19.56
CA ALA A 67 21.10 19.24 -19.12
C ALA A 67 22.46 18.54 -18.96
N LYS A 68 23.41 18.83 -19.85
CA LYS A 68 24.79 18.33 -19.75
C LYS A 68 25.58 19.15 -18.72
N THR A 69 25.86 18.58 -17.55
CA THR A 69 26.60 19.21 -16.43
C THR A 69 27.94 18.52 -16.16
N ILE A 70 28.71 19.01 -15.18
CA ILE A 70 29.92 18.38 -14.64
C ILE A 70 29.63 17.99 -13.19
N LYS A 71 29.81 16.71 -12.84
CA LYS A 71 29.69 16.24 -11.45
C LYS A 71 30.77 16.91 -10.60
N GLY A 72 30.39 17.49 -9.46
CA GLY A 72 31.31 18.23 -8.58
C GLY A 72 31.84 19.54 -9.20
N TYR A 73 31.06 20.21 -10.06
CA TYR A 73 31.46 21.45 -10.72
C TYR A 73 31.99 22.49 -9.72
N GLY A 74 33.19 23.00 -9.98
CA GLY A 74 33.85 23.98 -9.13
C GLY A 74 34.42 23.48 -7.81
N MET A 75 34.40 22.16 -7.57
CA MET A 75 35.09 21.54 -6.42
C MET A 75 36.58 21.24 -6.70
N GLY A 76 37.11 21.70 -7.83
CA GLY A 76 38.49 21.49 -8.22
C GLY A 76 38.86 20.00 -8.28
N GLU A 77 40.10 19.68 -7.91
CA GLU A 77 40.64 18.31 -7.98
C GLU A 77 39.94 17.30 -7.07
N VAL A 78 39.09 17.73 -6.14
CA VAL A 78 38.51 16.81 -5.14
C VAL A 78 37.18 16.21 -5.59
N GLY A 79 36.48 16.86 -6.52
CA GLY A 79 35.19 16.38 -7.01
C GLY A 79 34.91 16.62 -8.47
N GLU A 80 35.53 17.61 -9.12
CA GLU A 80 35.15 18.03 -10.47
C GLU A 80 35.54 16.96 -11.50
N GLY A 81 34.54 16.31 -12.09
CA GLY A 81 34.75 15.25 -13.07
C GLY A 81 35.36 13.95 -12.52
N ARG A 82 35.43 13.78 -11.19
CA ARG A 82 36.02 12.60 -10.53
C ARG A 82 34.95 11.71 -9.87
N MET A 83 35.26 10.42 -9.74
CA MET A 83 34.40 9.41 -9.11
C MET A 83 34.75 9.24 -7.63
N THR A 84 34.72 10.33 -6.85
CA THR A 84 34.91 10.27 -5.39
C THR A 84 33.62 9.85 -4.69
N ALA A 85 33.76 9.26 -3.49
CA ALA A 85 32.62 8.81 -2.69
C ALA A 85 31.68 9.99 -2.34
N HIS A 86 30.37 9.80 -2.47
CA HIS A 86 29.34 10.81 -2.15
C HIS A 86 29.28 11.19 -0.65
N GLN A 87 30.02 10.49 0.21
CA GLN A 87 30.05 10.67 1.67
C GLN A 87 31.43 11.15 2.17
N GLN A 88 32.13 12.03 1.45
CA GLN A 88 33.34 12.66 1.98
C GLN A 88 33.00 13.47 3.24
N LYS A 89 33.29 12.88 4.40
CA LYS A 89 32.92 13.40 5.73
C LYS A 89 33.61 14.72 6.09
N LYS A 90 34.74 15.04 5.45
CA LYS A 90 35.51 16.28 5.64
C LYS A 90 36.09 16.71 4.29
N LEU A 91 35.79 17.95 3.89
CA LEU A 91 36.54 18.64 2.85
C LEU A 91 37.70 19.37 3.55
N ASP A 92 38.88 19.34 2.94
CA ASP A 92 40.02 20.14 3.39
C ASP A 92 39.66 21.64 3.33
N VAL A 93 40.08 22.40 4.33
CA VAL A 93 39.85 23.86 4.42
C VAL A 93 40.42 24.56 3.20
N ASP A 94 41.56 24.11 2.66
CA ASP A 94 42.14 24.72 1.45
C ASP A 94 41.22 24.56 0.23
N ILE A 95 40.49 23.44 0.15
CA ILE A 95 39.50 23.22 -0.91
C ILE A 95 38.30 24.15 -0.70
N LEU A 96 37.84 24.32 0.54
CA LEU A 96 36.75 25.25 0.84
C LEU A 96 37.13 26.69 0.50
N ARG A 97 38.37 27.10 0.76
CA ARG A 97 38.91 28.41 0.34
C ARG A 97 38.93 28.54 -1.18
N GLN A 98 39.32 27.49 -1.91
CA GLN A 98 39.29 27.47 -3.38
C GLN A 98 37.86 27.58 -3.92
N ILE A 99 36.90 26.84 -3.35
CA ILE A 99 35.48 26.90 -3.71
C ILE A 99 34.94 28.32 -3.46
N ARG A 100 35.17 28.87 -2.27
CA ARG A 100 34.78 30.24 -1.92
C ARG A 100 35.32 31.24 -2.95
N SER A 101 36.62 31.21 -3.21
CA SER A 101 37.26 32.13 -4.15
C SER A 101 36.75 31.94 -5.58
N ARG A 102 36.53 30.69 -6.03
CA ARG A 102 36.00 30.39 -7.37
C ARG A 102 34.62 30.97 -7.60
N PHE A 103 33.74 30.92 -6.60
CA PHE A 103 32.38 31.43 -6.70
C PHE A 103 32.22 32.87 -6.17
N GLY A 104 33.31 33.51 -5.74
CA GLY A 104 33.28 34.89 -5.23
C GLY A 104 32.47 35.05 -3.95
N ILE A 105 32.41 34.03 -3.09
CA ILE A 105 31.64 34.08 -1.85
C ILE A 105 32.36 35.00 -0.84
N PRO A 106 31.72 36.05 -0.29
CA PRO A 106 32.38 37.05 0.54
C PRO A 106 32.51 36.58 1.99
N LEU A 107 33.33 35.54 2.21
CA LEU A 107 33.72 35.04 3.52
C LEU A 107 35.24 35.19 3.70
N SER A 108 35.67 35.62 4.89
CA SER A 108 37.07 35.61 5.28
C SER A 108 37.62 34.17 5.38
N ASP A 109 38.95 34.02 5.35
CA ASP A 109 39.57 32.69 5.52
C ASP A 109 39.21 32.05 6.87
N GLN A 110 39.08 32.87 7.92
CA GLN A 110 38.66 32.42 9.25
C GLN A 110 37.21 31.91 9.26
N GLU A 111 36.30 32.61 8.58
CA GLU A 111 34.91 32.15 8.46
C GLU A 111 34.79 30.86 7.65
N VAL A 112 35.64 30.67 6.64
CA VAL A 112 35.72 29.40 5.89
C VAL A 112 36.20 28.26 6.79
N GLU A 113 37.22 28.48 7.62
CA GLU A 113 37.69 27.49 8.61
C GLU A 113 36.60 27.09 9.62
N GLN A 114 35.76 28.06 10.00
CA GLN A 114 34.64 27.85 10.93
C GLN A 114 33.40 27.23 10.29
N LEU A 115 33.41 27.00 8.96
CA LEU A 115 32.25 26.56 8.18
C LEU A 115 31.04 27.50 8.33
N SER A 116 31.31 28.81 8.42
CA SER A 116 30.28 29.82 8.56
C SER A 116 29.36 29.85 7.34
N PHE A 117 28.06 29.94 7.58
CA PHE A 117 27.08 30.17 6.51
C PHE A 117 27.13 31.63 6.06
N TYR A 118 27.21 31.85 4.76
CA TYR A 118 27.01 33.17 4.18
C TYR A 118 25.52 33.40 3.89
N ARG A 119 24.98 34.50 4.43
CA ARG A 119 23.68 35.06 4.07
C ARG A 119 23.89 36.51 3.65
N PRO A 120 23.54 36.92 2.43
CA PRO A 120 23.63 38.33 2.04
C PRO A 120 22.82 39.23 3.00
N PRO A 121 23.26 40.47 3.25
CA PRO A 121 22.50 41.43 4.08
C PRO A 121 21.06 41.60 3.58
N GLU A 122 20.11 41.88 4.48
CA GLU A 122 18.69 41.97 4.14
C GLU A 122 18.39 43.07 3.12
N ASP A 123 19.13 44.18 3.19
CA ASP A 123 19.02 45.34 2.31
C ASP A 123 19.89 45.25 1.05
N SER A 124 20.63 44.15 0.84
CA SER A 124 21.50 43.96 -0.32
C SER A 124 20.73 43.78 -1.64
N PRO A 125 21.30 44.16 -2.80
CA PRO A 125 20.71 43.90 -4.11
C PRO A 125 20.39 42.42 -4.35
N GLU A 126 21.23 41.51 -3.87
CA GLU A 126 21.06 40.06 -4.00
C GLU A 126 19.82 39.57 -3.25
N THR A 127 19.64 39.99 -1.99
CA THR A 127 18.46 39.64 -1.19
C THR A 127 17.19 40.22 -1.81
N ARG A 128 17.22 41.50 -2.22
CA ARG A 128 16.07 42.13 -2.89
C ARG A 128 15.68 41.38 -4.15
N TYR A 129 16.65 41.09 -5.03
CA TYR A 129 16.40 40.35 -6.26
C TYR A 129 15.82 38.96 -5.99
N LEU A 130 16.38 38.22 -5.04
CA LEU A 130 15.91 36.88 -4.66
C LEU A 130 14.45 36.92 -4.17
N LEU A 131 14.13 37.85 -3.27
CA LEU A 131 12.78 38.00 -2.71
C LEU A 131 11.78 38.44 -3.79
N GLU A 132 12.12 39.44 -4.60
CA GLU A 132 11.28 39.89 -5.72
C GLU A 132 10.98 38.77 -6.72
N ARG A 133 11.98 37.93 -7.05
CA ARG A 133 11.76 36.78 -7.95
C ARG A 133 10.85 35.73 -7.31
N ARG A 134 10.99 35.46 -6.01
CA ARG A 134 10.10 34.52 -5.31
C ARG A 134 8.67 35.06 -5.21
N GLU A 135 8.52 36.33 -4.87
CA GLU A 135 7.21 37.01 -4.83
C GLU A 135 6.52 36.98 -6.20
N ALA A 136 7.23 37.34 -7.27
CA ALA A 136 6.71 37.27 -8.64
C ALA A 136 6.34 35.84 -9.09
N LEU A 137 6.87 34.80 -8.43
CA LEU A 137 6.59 33.38 -8.68
C LEU A 137 5.65 32.74 -7.64
N GLY A 138 4.95 33.55 -6.84
CA GLY A 138 3.92 33.08 -5.92
C GLY A 138 4.41 32.63 -4.55
N GLY A 139 5.61 33.05 -4.10
CA GLY A 139 6.14 32.76 -2.76
C GLY A 139 7.33 31.80 -2.80
N PHE A 140 7.62 31.08 -1.71
CA PHE A 140 8.75 30.14 -1.63
C PHE A 140 8.32 28.70 -1.98
N VAL A 141 9.22 27.90 -2.58
CA VAL A 141 9.01 26.46 -2.84
C VAL A 141 10.31 25.69 -2.55
N PRO A 142 10.23 24.43 -2.07
CA PRO A 142 9.00 23.68 -1.77
C PRO A 142 8.32 24.16 -0.48
N GLN A 143 6.98 24.12 -0.47
CA GLN A 143 6.15 24.36 0.72
C GLN A 143 4.97 23.40 0.68
N ARG A 144 4.60 22.83 1.83
CA ARG A 144 3.37 22.05 2.00
C ARG A 144 2.43 22.81 2.91
N GLU A 145 1.28 23.20 2.39
CA GLU A 145 0.24 23.90 3.13
C GLU A 145 -1.08 23.18 2.93
N VAL A 146 -1.64 22.62 4.01
CA VAL A 146 -2.88 21.85 3.94
C VAL A 146 -4.06 22.79 4.21
N LYS A 147 -4.77 23.14 3.14
CA LYS A 147 -5.97 23.98 3.17
C LYS A 147 -7.01 23.42 2.21
N HIS A 148 -8.05 22.80 2.74
CA HIS A 148 -9.20 22.35 1.97
C HIS A 148 -10.49 22.52 2.77
N PRO A 149 -11.66 22.59 2.12
CA PRO A 149 -12.93 22.50 2.82
C PRO A 149 -13.05 21.18 3.58
N ARG A 150 -13.71 21.21 4.74
CA ARG A 150 -14.05 19.98 5.47
C ARG A 150 -14.95 19.09 4.61
N VAL A 151 -14.62 17.81 4.52
CA VAL A 151 -15.45 16.80 3.87
C VAL A 151 -16.14 15.99 4.97
N VAL A 152 -17.47 15.86 4.87
CA VAL A 152 -18.27 15.04 5.79
C VAL A 152 -18.41 13.65 5.17
N GLY A 153 -18.31 12.60 6.00
CA GLY A 153 -18.56 11.23 5.57
C GLY A 153 -20.02 11.02 5.16
N PRO A 154 -20.34 9.87 4.53
CA PRO A 154 -21.72 9.58 4.16
C PRO A 154 -22.54 9.26 5.41
N ALA A 155 -23.87 9.42 5.31
CA ALA A 155 -24.78 9.06 6.38
C ALA A 155 -24.79 7.53 6.64
N ASP A 156 -25.07 7.13 7.88
CA ASP A 156 -25.07 5.72 8.30
C ASP A 156 -26.06 4.86 7.49
N GLU A 157 -27.16 5.47 7.06
CA GLU A 157 -28.20 4.85 6.25
C GLU A 157 -27.66 4.30 4.92
N LEU A 158 -26.58 4.87 4.36
CA LEU A 158 -25.94 4.38 3.14
C LEU A 158 -25.52 2.91 3.30
N PHE A 159 -25.07 2.53 4.51
CA PHE A 159 -24.55 1.20 4.83
C PHE A 159 -25.57 0.22 5.40
N SER A 160 -26.79 0.69 5.74
CA SER A 160 -27.83 -0.11 6.41
C SER A 160 -28.23 -1.40 5.68
N GLU A 161 -28.21 -1.42 4.35
CA GLU A 161 -28.55 -2.64 3.61
C GLU A 161 -27.49 -3.74 3.76
N PHE A 162 -26.24 -3.38 4.05
CA PHE A 162 -25.15 -4.33 4.21
C PHE A 162 -25.15 -4.93 5.62
N THR A 163 -25.65 -4.19 6.61
CA THR A 163 -25.87 -4.69 7.97
C THR A 163 -27.08 -5.62 8.07
N ALA A 164 -28.07 -5.48 7.19
CA ALA A 164 -29.23 -6.37 7.12
C ALA A 164 -28.92 -7.77 6.56
N GLY A 165 -27.81 -7.95 5.83
CA GLY A 165 -27.49 -9.21 5.15
C GLY A 165 -28.25 -9.40 3.82
N THR A 166 -28.02 -10.54 3.15
CA THR A 166 -28.57 -10.81 1.80
C THR A 166 -29.81 -11.71 1.76
N GLY A 167 -30.31 -12.14 2.93
CA GLY A 167 -31.30 -13.21 3.02
C GLY A 167 -30.73 -14.51 2.44
N ASP A 168 -31.48 -15.20 1.59
CA ASP A 168 -31.02 -16.46 0.98
C ASP A 168 -30.11 -16.27 -0.25
N ARG A 169 -29.96 -15.04 -0.74
CA ARG A 169 -29.14 -14.77 -1.93
C ARG A 169 -27.66 -14.85 -1.57
N LYS A 170 -26.88 -15.56 -2.38
CA LYS A 170 -25.43 -15.59 -2.27
C LYS A 170 -24.80 -14.35 -2.91
N ALA A 171 -23.75 -13.84 -2.28
CA ALA A 171 -22.90 -12.78 -2.82
C ALA A 171 -21.45 -13.04 -2.40
N SER A 172 -20.49 -12.41 -3.08
CA SER A 172 -19.10 -12.36 -2.62
C SER A 172 -18.80 -11.01 -1.96
N SER A 173 -17.74 -10.94 -1.16
CA SER A 173 -17.28 -9.68 -0.58
C SER A 173 -16.85 -8.67 -1.66
N THR A 174 -16.30 -9.14 -2.80
CA THR A 174 -16.04 -8.28 -3.97
C THR A 174 -17.34 -7.65 -4.51
N MET A 175 -18.40 -8.44 -4.72
CA MET A 175 -19.68 -7.93 -5.21
C MET A 175 -20.29 -6.89 -4.26
N LEU A 176 -20.19 -7.13 -2.94
CA LEU A 176 -20.70 -6.19 -1.95
C LEU A 176 -19.84 -4.92 -1.86
N PHE A 177 -18.53 -5.03 -1.98
CA PHE A 177 -17.64 -3.88 -2.11
C PHE A 177 -18.01 -3.00 -3.30
N VAL A 178 -18.21 -3.58 -4.49
CA VAL A 178 -18.60 -2.79 -5.68
C VAL A 178 -19.96 -2.12 -5.48
N ARG A 179 -20.91 -2.77 -4.80
CA ARG A 179 -22.19 -2.13 -4.42
C ARG A 179 -22.01 -0.96 -3.46
N ILE A 180 -21.10 -1.08 -2.48
CA ILE A 180 -20.73 0.03 -1.59
C ILE A 180 -20.13 1.17 -2.41
N LEU A 181 -19.16 0.89 -3.28
CA LEU A 181 -18.51 1.88 -4.13
C LEU A 181 -19.52 2.61 -5.03
N ALA A 182 -20.45 1.87 -5.65
CA ALA A 182 -21.53 2.43 -6.46
C ALA A 182 -22.42 3.38 -5.65
N LYS A 183 -22.69 3.08 -4.38
CA LYS A 183 -23.44 3.99 -3.49
C LYS A 183 -22.65 5.22 -3.11
N LEU A 184 -21.36 5.07 -2.79
CA LEU A 184 -20.48 6.20 -2.51
C LEU A 184 -20.37 7.15 -3.72
N LEU A 185 -20.32 6.62 -4.94
CA LEU A 185 -20.34 7.41 -6.17
C LEU A 185 -21.68 8.14 -6.42
N ARG A 186 -22.79 7.69 -5.79
CA ARG A 186 -24.10 8.36 -5.86
C ARG A 186 -24.32 9.38 -4.74
N ASP A 187 -23.49 9.35 -3.71
CA ASP A 187 -23.60 10.24 -2.57
C ASP A 187 -23.36 11.69 -3.01
N GLU A 188 -24.20 12.62 -2.57
CA GLU A 188 -24.13 14.02 -3.01
C GLU A 188 -22.88 14.74 -2.46
N ALA A 189 -22.40 14.37 -1.27
CA ALA A 189 -21.27 15.00 -0.63
C ALA A 189 -19.92 14.41 -1.07
N LEU A 190 -19.88 13.10 -1.28
CA LEU A 190 -18.66 12.35 -1.59
C LEU A 190 -18.53 11.91 -3.04
N GLY A 191 -19.62 11.80 -3.79
CA GLY A 191 -19.65 11.15 -5.10
C GLY A 191 -18.56 11.67 -6.03
N GLN A 192 -18.45 12.98 -6.20
CA GLN A 192 -17.43 13.63 -7.06
C GLN A 192 -15.99 13.55 -6.53
N ARG A 193 -15.81 13.10 -5.29
CA ARG A 193 -14.51 12.99 -4.62
C ARG A 193 -13.95 11.58 -4.67
N ILE A 194 -14.79 10.58 -4.92
CA ILE A 194 -14.35 9.20 -5.09
C ILE A 194 -13.57 9.09 -6.40
N VAL A 195 -12.41 8.45 -6.38
CA VAL A 195 -11.60 8.19 -7.58
C VAL A 195 -11.41 6.67 -7.70
N PRO A 196 -12.28 5.95 -8.43
CA PRO A 196 -12.06 4.53 -8.69
C PRO A 196 -10.87 4.34 -9.66
N ILE A 197 -9.95 3.44 -9.33
CA ILE A 197 -8.74 3.19 -10.12
C ILE A 197 -8.60 1.68 -10.32
N VAL A 198 -8.36 1.25 -11.54
CA VAL A 198 -8.20 -0.15 -11.94
C VAL A 198 -7.03 -0.30 -12.93
N PRO A 199 -6.23 -1.37 -12.84
CA PRO A 199 -5.20 -1.69 -13.81
C PRO A 199 -5.68 -2.80 -14.75
N ASP A 200 -6.40 -2.42 -15.80
CA ASP A 200 -7.06 -3.23 -16.83
C ASP A 200 -8.33 -3.98 -16.34
N GLU A 201 -8.16 -4.85 -15.35
CA GLU A 201 -9.16 -5.86 -15.03
C GLU A 201 -10.32 -5.36 -14.16
N ALA A 202 -11.29 -4.67 -14.74
CA ALA A 202 -12.48 -4.23 -14.02
C ALA A 202 -13.64 -5.24 -14.03
N ARG A 203 -13.78 -6.02 -15.11
CA ARG A 203 -14.85 -7.01 -15.27
C ARG A 203 -14.70 -8.16 -14.29
N THR A 204 -13.46 -8.60 -14.04
CA THR A 204 -13.16 -9.60 -13.02
C THR A 204 -13.72 -9.21 -11.64
N PHE A 205 -13.74 -7.90 -11.35
CA PHE A 205 -14.22 -7.38 -10.08
C PHE A 205 -15.71 -7.02 -10.09
N GLY A 206 -16.42 -7.18 -11.22
CA GLY A 206 -17.83 -6.81 -11.36
C GLY A 206 -18.06 -5.30 -11.45
N MET A 207 -17.06 -4.53 -11.88
CA MET A 207 -17.11 -3.07 -11.94
C MET A 207 -17.66 -2.52 -13.27
N GLU A 208 -18.02 -3.36 -14.24
CA GLU A 208 -18.48 -2.95 -15.56
C GLU A 208 -19.73 -2.06 -15.54
N ALA A 209 -20.60 -2.23 -14.54
CA ALA A 209 -21.76 -1.36 -14.37
C ALA A 209 -21.39 0.08 -14.01
N LEU A 210 -20.20 0.31 -13.44
CA LEU A 210 -19.71 1.65 -13.14
C LEU A 210 -19.23 2.37 -14.39
N PHE A 211 -18.76 1.65 -15.42
CA PHE A 211 -18.30 2.23 -16.68
C PHE A 211 -19.42 2.96 -17.42
N SER A 212 -20.55 2.30 -17.61
CA SER A 212 -21.67 2.90 -18.33
C SER A 212 -22.31 4.04 -17.53
N GLN A 213 -22.25 4.01 -16.20
CA GLN A 213 -22.83 5.06 -15.35
C GLN A 213 -21.91 6.28 -15.17
N TYR A 214 -20.63 6.06 -14.83
CA TYR A 214 -19.69 7.10 -14.42
C TYR A 214 -18.57 7.37 -15.43
N GLY A 215 -18.40 6.51 -16.43
CA GLY A 215 -17.42 6.68 -17.52
C GLY A 215 -15.98 6.46 -17.08
N ILE A 216 -15.17 6.02 -18.04
CA ILE A 216 -13.72 5.89 -17.91
C ILE A 216 -13.09 7.18 -18.42
N TYR A 217 -12.22 7.77 -17.62
CA TYR A 217 -11.52 9.00 -17.99
C TYR A 217 -10.64 8.76 -19.22
N SER A 218 -10.93 9.50 -20.29
CA SER A 218 -10.11 9.54 -21.50
C SER A 218 -10.03 10.98 -21.98
N HIS A 219 -8.83 11.56 -22.02
CA HIS A 219 -8.67 12.95 -22.46
C HIS A 219 -9.13 13.16 -23.93
N LEU A 220 -9.15 12.09 -24.74
CA LEU A 220 -9.64 12.12 -26.12
C LEU A 220 -11.17 11.95 -26.18
N GLY A 221 -11.75 11.24 -25.21
CA GLY A 221 -13.11 10.70 -25.25
C GLY A 221 -13.17 9.39 -26.05
N GLN A 222 -14.37 8.84 -26.23
CA GLN A 222 -14.58 7.62 -27.01
C GLN A 222 -14.22 7.81 -28.50
N LEU A 223 -13.16 7.14 -28.97
CA LEU A 223 -12.69 7.22 -30.37
C LEU A 223 -13.04 5.99 -31.23
N TYR A 224 -13.65 4.96 -30.64
CA TYR A 224 -13.99 3.70 -31.29
C TYR A 224 -15.35 3.19 -30.80
N GLU A 225 -15.96 2.28 -31.55
CA GLU A 225 -17.14 1.55 -31.09
C GLU A 225 -16.68 0.36 -30.22
N PRO A 226 -17.06 0.30 -28.93
CA PRO A 226 -16.73 -0.82 -28.06
C PRO A 226 -17.30 -2.14 -28.58
N VAL A 227 -16.58 -3.24 -28.40
CA VAL A 227 -17.05 -4.59 -28.77
C VAL A 227 -18.36 -4.95 -28.04
N ASP A 228 -18.57 -4.38 -26.86
CA ASP A 228 -19.75 -4.58 -26.02
C ASP A 228 -20.76 -3.43 -26.14
N SER A 229 -20.73 -2.62 -27.22
CA SER A 229 -21.62 -1.46 -27.42
C SER A 229 -23.11 -1.80 -27.31
N GLU A 230 -23.50 -3.04 -27.62
CA GLU A 230 -24.88 -3.54 -27.49
C GLU A 230 -25.25 -3.97 -26.06
N SER A 231 -24.31 -3.99 -25.11
CA SER A 231 -24.53 -4.32 -23.70
C SER A 231 -25.03 -3.12 -22.90
N LEU A 232 -25.84 -3.37 -21.87
CA LEU A 232 -26.26 -2.33 -20.90
C LEU A 232 -25.08 -1.81 -20.04
N THR A 233 -24.00 -2.57 -19.95
CA THR A 233 -22.77 -2.25 -19.21
C THR A 233 -21.59 -2.16 -20.18
N TYR A 234 -21.77 -1.40 -21.26
CA TYR A 234 -20.73 -1.22 -22.27
C TYR A 234 -19.57 -0.35 -21.77
N TYR A 235 -18.41 -0.53 -22.36
CA TYR A 235 -17.22 0.25 -22.08
C TYR A 235 -17.38 1.69 -22.58
N ARG A 236 -17.44 2.68 -21.67
CA ARG A 236 -17.71 4.09 -22.02
C ARG A 236 -16.57 5.00 -21.60
N GLU A 237 -15.75 5.43 -22.56
CA GLU A 237 -14.74 6.47 -22.37
C GLU A 237 -15.34 7.87 -22.52
N ALA A 238 -15.01 8.75 -21.57
CA ALA A 238 -15.50 10.11 -21.54
C ALA A 238 -14.44 11.07 -20.99
N ARG A 239 -14.47 12.33 -21.45
CA ARG A 239 -13.53 13.36 -20.96
C ARG A 239 -13.79 13.76 -19.51
N ASP A 240 -15.03 13.58 -19.07
CA ASP A 240 -15.55 13.74 -17.72
C ASP A 240 -15.78 12.38 -17.04
N GLY A 241 -15.22 11.30 -17.58
CA GLY A 241 -15.23 9.99 -16.94
C GLY A 241 -14.53 10.05 -15.58
N GLN A 242 -15.10 9.35 -14.60
CA GLN A 242 -14.62 9.39 -13.22
C GLN A 242 -13.67 8.24 -12.86
N LEU A 243 -13.75 7.11 -13.57
CA LEU A 243 -12.88 5.96 -13.34
C LEU A 243 -11.54 6.16 -14.06
N LEU A 244 -10.44 5.85 -13.38
CA LEU A 244 -9.11 5.79 -13.98
C LEU A 244 -8.79 4.34 -14.35
N GLU A 245 -8.62 4.11 -15.65
CA GLU A 245 -8.22 2.82 -16.22
C GLU A 245 -6.79 2.94 -16.74
N GLU A 246 -5.86 2.31 -16.04
CA GLU A 246 -4.42 2.52 -16.20
C GLU A 246 -3.75 1.41 -17.03
N GLY A 247 -4.56 0.46 -17.52
CA GLY A 247 -4.10 -0.74 -18.20
C GLY A 247 -3.25 -1.62 -17.27
N ILE A 248 -2.45 -2.53 -17.83
CA ILE A 248 -1.63 -3.49 -17.07
C ILE A 248 -0.41 -2.79 -16.45
N SER A 249 -0.68 -1.96 -15.44
CA SER A 249 0.30 -1.11 -14.77
C SER A 249 -0.12 -0.82 -13.33
N GLU A 250 0.17 -1.72 -12.40
CA GLU A 250 -0.09 -1.47 -10.98
C GLU A 250 0.73 -0.29 -10.45
N ALA A 251 1.92 -0.06 -11.00
CA ALA A 251 2.76 1.09 -10.66
C ALA A 251 2.15 2.42 -11.16
N GLY A 252 1.54 2.42 -12.36
CA GLY A 252 0.81 3.56 -12.89
C GLY A 252 -0.43 3.85 -12.05
N ALA A 253 -1.26 2.83 -11.80
CA ALA A 253 -2.45 2.94 -10.96
C ALA A 253 -2.14 3.41 -9.53
N LEU A 254 -1.06 2.92 -8.92
CA LEU A 254 -0.65 3.40 -7.61
C LEU A 254 -0.09 4.83 -7.65
N SER A 255 0.54 5.26 -8.76
CA SER A 255 0.94 6.66 -8.93
C SER A 255 -0.27 7.59 -9.02
N SER A 256 -1.32 7.17 -9.74
CA SER A 256 -2.61 7.88 -9.78
C SER A 256 -3.32 7.88 -8.43
N PHE A 257 -3.25 6.76 -7.68
CA PHE A 257 -3.74 6.69 -6.31
C PHE A 257 -3.02 7.70 -5.40
N ILE A 258 -1.69 7.81 -5.50
CA ILE A 258 -0.90 8.77 -4.71
C ILE A 258 -1.29 10.21 -5.07
N ALA A 259 -1.39 10.52 -6.37
CA ALA A 259 -1.76 11.86 -6.82
C ALA A 259 -3.16 12.25 -6.31
N ALA A 260 -4.13 11.35 -6.41
CA ALA A 260 -5.47 11.56 -5.87
C ALA A 260 -5.42 11.69 -4.33
N GLY A 261 -4.85 10.71 -3.63
CA GLY A 261 -4.83 10.63 -2.17
C GLY A 261 -4.06 11.76 -1.48
N THR A 262 -3.26 12.53 -2.21
CA THR A 262 -2.53 13.72 -1.71
C THR A 262 -3.09 15.04 -2.25
N ALA A 263 -4.14 15.01 -3.08
CA ALA A 263 -4.75 16.21 -3.68
C ALA A 263 -5.32 17.17 -2.62
N TYR A 264 -5.67 16.68 -1.43
CA TYR A 264 -6.12 17.51 -0.31
C TYR A 264 -5.04 18.52 0.11
N ALA A 265 -3.75 18.14 0.04
CA ALA A 265 -2.62 18.99 0.38
C ALA A 265 -2.07 19.74 -0.84
N THR A 266 -1.99 19.08 -2.00
CA THR A 266 -1.37 19.65 -3.20
C THR A 266 -2.28 20.65 -3.93
N HIS A 267 -3.58 20.40 -3.92
CA HIS A 267 -4.58 21.17 -4.68
C HIS A 267 -5.69 21.77 -3.81
N GLY A 268 -5.74 21.44 -2.51
CA GLY A 268 -6.84 21.84 -1.63
C GLY A 268 -8.16 21.12 -1.95
N ILE A 269 -8.09 20.00 -2.68
CA ILE A 269 -9.26 19.20 -3.10
C ILE A 269 -9.11 17.83 -2.48
N GLN A 270 -9.83 17.58 -1.39
CA GLN A 270 -9.86 16.26 -0.79
C GLN A 270 -10.66 15.29 -1.64
N THR A 271 -9.96 14.30 -2.20
CA THR A 271 -10.49 13.13 -2.91
C THR A 271 -10.25 11.87 -2.09
N LEU A 272 -10.90 10.78 -2.48
CA LEU A 272 -10.74 9.45 -1.89
C LEU A 272 -10.55 8.42 -3.01
N PRO A 273 -9.30 8.04 -3.32
CA PRO A 273 -9.05 7.00 -4.30
C PRO A 273 -9.37 5.60 -3.76
N PHE A 274 -9.97 4.78 -4.62
CA PHE A 274 -10.21 3.35 -4.43
C PHE A 274 -9.48 2.59 -5.52
N PHE A 275 -8.27 2.11 -5.23
CA PHE A 275 -7.47 1.33 -6.16
C PHE A 275 -7.77 -0.15 -6.00
N VAL A 276 -8.41 -0.75 -7.00
CA VAL A 276 -8.87 -2.14 -7.01
C VAL A 276 -7.98 -2.97 -7.93
N PHE A 277 -7.37 -4.02 -7.40
CA PHE A 277 -6.38 -4.83 -8.12
C PHE A 277 -6.36 -6.27 -7.59
N TYR A 278 -5.78 -7.20 -8.35
CA TYR A 278 -5.48 -8.54 -7.84
C TYR A 278 -4.51 -8.43 -6.66
N SER A 279 -4.96 -8.81 -5.47
CA SER A 279 -4.24 -8.63 -4.19
C SER A 279 -2.74 -8.97 -4.23
N ILE A 280 -2.34 -10.03 -4.93
CA ILE A 280 -0.95 -10.45 -5.11
C ILE A 280 -0.05 -9.35 -5.74
N PHE A 281 -0.60 -8.50 -6.62
CA PHE A 281 0.14 -7.43 -7.30
C PHE A 281 0.13 -6.10 -6.55
N GLY A 282 -0.27 -6.09 -5.28
CA GLY A 282 -0.11 -4.95 -4.38
C GLY A 282 1.29 -4.91 -3.76
N PHE A 283 1.37 -5.26 -2.48
CA PHE A 283 2.62 -5.21 -1.71
C PHE A 283 3.77 -6.01 -2.35
N GLN A 284 3.51 -7.13 -3.02
CA GLN A 284 4.58 -7.90 -3.67
C GLN A 284 5.21 -7.16 -4.86
N ARG A 285 4.43 -6.35 -5.59
CA ARG A 285 4.84 -5.75 -6.86
C ARG A 285 5.24 -4.29 -6.71
N VAL A 286 4.54 -3.53 -5.87
CA VAL A 286 4.64 -2.07 -5.77
C VAL A 286 4.84 -1.56 -4.32
N ALA A 287 5.38 -2.39 -3.42
CA ALA A 287 5.60 -2.01 -2.01
C ALA A 287 6.34 -0.68 -1.80
N ASP A 288 7.37 -0.38 -2.60
CA ASP A 288 8.13 0.87 -2.45
C ASP A 288 7.27 2.11 -2.75
N LEU A 289 6.35 2.01 -3.72
CA LEU A 289 5.37 3.06 -3.99
C LEU A 289 4.30 3.15 -2.88
N ILE A 290 3.90 2.03 -2.26
CA ILE A 290 2.99 2.06 -1.10
C ILE A 290 3.68 2.74 0.09
N TRP A 291 5.00 2.54 0.25
CA TRP A 291 5.81 3.23 1.25
C TRP A 291 5.90 4.73 0.95
N ALA A 292 6.19 5.09 -0.30
CA ALA A 292 6.21 6.49 -0.75
C ALA A 292 4.84 7.18 -0.57
N ALA A 293 3.73 6.46 -0.78
CA ALA A 293 2.39 6.96 -0.50
C ALA A 293 2.22 7.36 0.97
N GLY A 294 2.78 6.57 1.89
CA GLY A 294 2.80 6.90 3.32
C GLY A 294 3.66 8.11 3.64
N ASP A 295 4.86 8.19 3.06
CA ASP A 295 5.77 9.35 3.20
C ASP A 295 5.11 10.64 2.69
N GLN A 296 4.35 10.55 1.60
CA GLN A 296 3.57 11.66 1.06
C GLN A 296 2.23 11.91 1.76
N MET A 297 1.90 11.16 2.81
CA MET A 297 0.66 11.29 3.60
C MET A 297 -0.60 11.10 2.76
N ALA A 298 -0.58 10.13 1.83
CA ALA A 298 -1.73 9.79 1.00
C ALA A 298 -2.86 9.18 1.84
N ARG A 299 -4.09 9.56 1.49
CA ARG A 299 -5.33 9.06 2.09
C ARG A 299 -6.12 8.29 1.02
N GLY A 300 -6.52 7.06 1.28
CA GLY A 300 -7.35 6.28 0.36
C GLY A 300 -7.49 4.79 0.71
N PHE A 301 -8.09 4.05 -0.20
CA PHE A 301 -8.36 2.61 -0.08
C PHE A 301 -7.63 1.80 -1.15
N LEU A 302 -6.78 0.87 -0.71
CA LEU A 302 -6.23 -0.21 -1.52
C LEU A 302 -7.15 -1.43 -1.35
N ILE A 303 -7.70 -1.93 -2.45
CA ILE A 303 -8.64 -3.05 -2.46
C ILE A 303 -7.96 -4.22 -3.18
N GLY A 304 -7.43 -5.14 -2.39
CA GLY A 304 -6.89 -6.41 -2.86
C GLY A 304 -8.02 -7.36 -3.22
N ALA A 305 -8.53 -7.24 -4.43
CA ALA A 305 -9.53 -8.16 -4.95
C ALA A 305 -8.93 -9.54 -5.24
N THR A 306 -9.83 -10.52 -5.44
CA THR A 306 -9.50 -11.92 -5.74
C THR A 306 -8.46 -12.50 -4.78
N SER A 307 -8.56 -12.12 -3.50
CA SER A 307 -7.61 -12.47 -2.45
C SER A 307 -7.82 -13.86 -1.86
N GLY A 308 -6.78 -14.36 -1.19
CA GLY A 308 -6.77 -15.64 -0.50
C GLY A 308 -6.16 -16.76 -1.35
N ARG A 309 -5.21 -17.52 -0.77
CA ARG A 309 -4.45 -18.55 -1.48
C ARG A 309 -5.36 -19.60 -2.09
N THR A 310 -6.34 -20.08 -1.32
CA THR A 310 -7.26 -21.13 -1.75
C THR A 310 -8.46 -20.59 -2.51
N THR A 311 -8.76 -19.30 -2.38
CA THR A 311 -10.00 -18.71 -2.89
C THR A 311 -9.93 -18.35 -4.38
N LEU A 312 -8.79 -17.84 -4.85
CA LEU A 312 -8.52 -17.66 -6.29
C LEU A 312 -7.97 -18.96 -6.91
N ASN A 313 -8.81 -20.00 -6.87
CA ASN A 313 -8.39 -21.38 -6.97
C ASN A 313 -7.85 -21.82 -8.36
N GLY A 314 -8.30 -21.20 -9.45
CA GLY A 314 -7.89 -21.58 -10.82
C GLY A 314 -6.56 -20.98 -11.28
N GLU A 315 -6.18 -19.82 -10.77
CA GLU A 315 -5.08 -19.00 -11.32
C GLU A 315 -3.68 -19.46 -10.89
N GLY A 316 -3.58 -20.24 -9.82
CA GLY A 316 -2.36 -20.92 -9.40
C GLY A 316 -1.24 -20.01 -8.87
N LEU A 317 0.00 -20.47 -9.05
CA LEU A 317 1.19 -20.07 -8.29
C LEU A 317 1.41 -18.55 -8.17
N GLN A 318 1.29 -17.80 -9.28
CA GLN A 318 1.61 -16.37 -9.30
C GLN A 318 0.44 -15.46 -8.93
N HIS A 319 -0.75 -16.01 -8.70
CA HIS A 319 -1.98 -15.26 -8.47
C HIS A 319 -2.58 -15.46 -7.09
N GLN A 320 -2.47 -16.67 -6.56
CA GLN A 320 -3.00 -17.04 -5.27
C GLN A 320 -2.24 -16.34 -4.16
N ASP A 321 -2.83 -15.30 -3.58
CA ASP A 321 -2.22 -14.49 -2.52
C ASP A 321 -2.49 -15.05 -1.12
N GLY A 322 -1.42 -15.43 -0.42
CA GLY A 322 -1.45 -15.80 0.98
C GLY A 322 -0.43 -15.03 1.82
N GLN A 323 0.07 -13.87 1.36
CA GLN A 323 1.11 -13.12 2.08
C GLN A 323 0.96 -11.60 2.12
N SER A 324 0.04 -11.00 1.35
CA SER A 324 -0.12 -9.54 1.30
C SER A 324 -0.35 -8.90 2.67
N HIS A 325 -1.19 -9.51 3.52
CA HIS A 325 -1.43 -9.04 4.89
C HIS A 325 -0.19 -9.11 5.78
N LEU A 326 0.63 -10.15 5.65
CA LEU A 326 1.90 -10.25 6.38
C LEU A 326 2.85 -9.13 5.95
N MET A 327 2.94 -8.84 4.66
CA MET A 327 3.73 -7.71 4.16
C MET A 327 3.19 -6.37 4.70
N ALA A 328 1.88 -6.19 4.73
CA ALA A 328 1.22 -4.98 5.22
C ALA A 328 1.54 -4.66 6.70
N VAL A 329 1.88 -5.65 7.54
CA VAL A 329 2.29 -5.44 8.94
C VAL A 329 3.45 -4.44 9.04
N GLY A 330 4.38 -4.44 8.08
CA GLY A 330 5.53 -3.54 8.05
C GLY A 330 5.22 -2.07 7.76
N PHE A 331 4.00 -1.73 7.34
CA PHE A 331 3.62 -0.40 6.85
C PHE A 331 2.82 0.36 7.92
N PRO A 332 3.41 1.33 8.65
CA PRO A 332 2.77 1.97 9.81
C PRO A 332 1.52 2.79 9.46
N HIS A 333 1.48 3.36 8.25
CA HIS A 333 0.36 4.14 7.72
C HIS A 333 -0.75 3.30 7.11
N VAL A 334 -0.53 1.98 6.93
CA VAL A 334 -1.55 1.08 6.39
C VAL A 334 -2.37 0.47 7.51
N VAL A 335 -3.69 0.45 7.36
CA VAL A 335 -4.66 -0.23 8.23
C VAL A 335 -5.30 -1.37 7.43
N ALA A 336 -4.89 -2.61 7.71
CA ALA A 336 -5.25 -3.78 6.91
C ALA A 336 -6.40 -4.60 7.52
N TYR A 337 -7.38 -5.00 6.71
CA TYR A 337 -8.50 -5.87 7.10
C TYR A 337 -8.77 -6.97 6.07
N ASP A 338 -9.18 -8.14 6.55
CA ASP A 338 -9.61 -9.31 5.77
C ASP A 338 -11.05 -9.70 6.13
N PRO A 339 -12.04 -8.87 5.75
CA PRO A 339 -13.44 -9.11 6.07
C PRO A 339 -13.99 -10.33 5.33
N ALA A 340 -14.90 -11.04 5.99
CA ALA A 340 -15.72 -12.10 5.41
C ALA A 340 -17.07 -11.55 4.95
N PHE A 341 -17.72 -10.71 5.76
CA PHE A 341 -19.12 -10.35 5.52
C PHE A 341 -19.33 -8.91 5.04
N GLY A 342 -20.47 -8.70 4.36
CA GLY A 342 -20.87 -7.39 3.85
C GLY A 342 -20.95 -6.29 4.90
N TYR A 343 -21.41 -6.62 6.11
CA TYR A 343 -21.48 -5.63 7.20
C TYR A 343 -20.10 -5.25 7.72
N GLU A 344 -19.14 -6.17 7.72
CA GLU A 344 -17.76 -5.87 8.11
C GLU A 344 -17.15 -4.87 7.13
N LEU A 345 -17.33 -5.10 5.81
CA LEU A 345 -16.95 -4.14 4.77
C LEU A 345 -17.58 -2.77 4.99
N GLY A 346 -18.89 -2.72 5.25
CA GLY A 346 -19.62 -1.46 5.49
C GLY A 346 -19.06 -0.69 6.69
N VAL A 347 -18.86 -1.36 7.82
CA VAL A 347 -18.30 -0.77 9.04
C VAL A 347 -16.88 -0.26 8.82
N ILE A 348 -16.01 -1.07 8.18
CA ILE A 348 -14.60 -0.73 7.95
C ILE A 348 -14.45 0.42 6.97
N ILE A 349 -15.18 0.41 5.84
CA ILE A 349 -15.13 1.48 4.83
C ILE A 349 -15.65 2.79 5.42
N ARG A 350 -16.77 2.74 6.17
CA ARG A 350 -17.30 3.92 6.87
C ARG A 350 -16.27 4.53 7.81
N GLU A 351 -15.66 3.70 8.66
CA GLU A 351 -14.63 4.15 9.60
C GLU A 351 -13.43 4.76 8.87
N GLY A 352 -12.97 4.14 7.78
CA GLY A 352 -11.88 4.68 6.97
C GLY A 352 -12.20 6.05 6.38
N ILE A 353 -13.42 6.24 5.85
CA ILE A 353 -13.87 7.54 5.35
C ILE A 353 -13.88 8.57 6.48
N GLN A 354 -14.46 8.26 7.64
CA GLN A 354 -14.51 9.19 8.76
C GLN A 354 -13.11 9.58 9.26
N ARG A 355 -12.20 8.61 9.38
CA ARG A 355 -10.82 8.87 9.81
C ARG A 355 -10.08 9.78 8.84
N MET A 356 -10.21 9.54 7.54
CA MET A 356 -9.48 10.32 6.52
C MET A 356 -10.13 11.69 6.23
N CYS A 357 -11.46 11.76 6.19
CA CYS A 357 -12.21 12.97 5.82
C CYS A 357 -12.51 13.89 7.00
N GLU A 358 -12.86 13.33 8.16
CA GLU A 358 -13.34 14.14 9.28
C GLU A 358 -12.29 14.31 10.37
N ARG A 359 -11.53 13.25 10.67
CA ARG A 359 -10.44 13.27 11.66
C ARG A 359 -9.09 13.61 11.04
N GLU A 360 -9.04 13.71 9.71
CA GLU A 360 -7.87 14.07 8.90
C GLU A 360 -6.64 13.20 9.22
N GLU A 361 -6.87 11.92 9.51
CA GLU A 361 -5.80 10.96 9.75
C GLU A 361 -5.11 10.57 8.42
N ASP A 362 -3.79 10.68 8.39
CA ASP A 362 -2.96 10.35 7.24
C ASP A 362 -2.65 8.85 7.20
N LEU A 363 -3.60 8.09 6.63
CA LEU A 363 -3.55 6.65 6.59
C LEU A 363 -4.16 6.09 5.30
N ILE A 364 -3.81 4.83 5.01
CA ILE A 364 -4.33 4.07 3.89
C ILE A 364 -5.03 2.84 4.45
N TYR A 365 -6.25 2.60 4.00
CA TYR A 365 -6.95 1.35 4.30
C TYR A 365 -6.59 0.29 3.24
N TYR A 366 -6.18 -0.90 3.68
CA TYR A 366 -6.01 -2.05 2.81
C TYR A 366 -7.07 -3.10 3.13
N LEU A 367 -7.97 -3.39 2.19
CA LEU A 367 -9.00 -4.40 2.37
C LEU A 367 -8.82 -5.49 1.32
N THR A 368 -8.83 -6.74 1.77
CA THR A 368 -8.90 -7.89 0.88
C THR A 368 -10.35 -8.30 0.68
N VAL A 369 -10.72 -8.53 -0.57
CA VAL A 369 -12.05 -9.01 -0.96
C VAL A 369 -11.92 -10.26 -1.82
N GLN A 370 -12.86 -11.19 -1.65
CA GLN A 370 -12.83 -12.52 -2.21
C GLN A 370 -13.94 -12.71 -3.26
N ASN A 371 -13.70 -13.62 -4.20
CA ASN A 371 -14.62 -13.92 -5.31
C ASN A 371 -15.56 -15.11 -5.06
N GLU A 372 -15.48 -15.75 -3.89
CA GLU A 372 -16.39 -16.84 -3.52
C GLU A 372 -17.76 -16.30 -3.09
N THR A 373 -18.84 -16.96 -3.51
CA THR A 373 -20.20 -16.53 -3.19
C THR A 373 -20.84 -17.40 -2.10
N TYR A 374 -21.39 -16.75 -1.08
CA TYR A 374 -22.08 -17.38 0.04
C TYR A 374 -23.15 -16.45 0.61
N VAL A 375 -23.97 -16.98 1.52
CA VAL A 375 -24.99 -16.20 2.21
C VAL A 375 -24.33 -15.21 3.15
N MET A 376 -24.69 -13.93 3.04
CA MET A 376 -24.13 -12.86 3.87
C MET A 376 -25.10 -12.58 5.01
N PRO A 377 -24.78 -12.95 6.25
CA PRO A 377 -25.70 -12.82 7.38
C PRO A 377 -25.89 -11.36 7.79
N SER A 378 -26.93 -11.10 8.58
CA SER A 378 -27.10 -9.83 9.27
C SER A 378 -26.01 -9.63 10.33
N MET A 379 -25.64 -8.38 10.57
CA MET A 379 -24.65 -8.01 11.58
C MET A 379 -25.17 -8.38 12.98
N PRO A 380 -24.37 -9.05 13.83
CA PRO A 380 -24.70 -9.20 15.24
C PRO A 380 -24.76 -7.85 15.95
N GLU A 381 -25.69 -7.71 16.89
CA GLU A 381 -25.83 -6.47 17.68
C GLU A 381 -24.55 -6.17 18.46
N GLY A 382 -24.04 -4.93 18.36
CA GLY A 382 -22.84 -4.46 19.06
C GLY A 382 -21.52 -4.98 18.50
N ALA A 383 -21.50 -5.64 17.33
CA ALA A 383 -20.27 -6.18 16.73
C ALA A 383 -19.31 -5.10 16.19
N GLU A 384 -19.76 -3.85 16.03
CA GLU A 384 -19.03 -2.78 15.34
C GLU A 384 -17.65 -2.51 15.96
N GLU A 385 -17.56 -2.44 17.28
CA GLU A 385 -16.28 -2.25 17.97
C GLU A 385 -15.32 -3.40 17.69
N GLY A 386 -15.79 -4.65 17.82
CA GLY A 386 -14.96 -5.82 17.59
C GLY A 386 -14.54 -5.99 16.13
N ILE A 387 -15.39 -5.60 15.17
CA ILE A 387 -15.04 -5.53 13.74
C ILE A 387 -13.86 -4.57 13.52
N LEU A 388 -13.88 -3.38 14.13
CA LEU A 388 -12.82 -2.37 13.99
C LEU A 388 -11.56 -2.72 14.79
N ARG A 389 -11.70 -3.41 15.93
CA ARG A 389 -10.56 -3.86 16.75
C ARG A 389 -9.92 -5.14 16.22
N GLY A 390 -10.57 -5.83 15.27
CA GLY A 390 -10.01 -6.94 14.51
C GLY A 390 -10.52 -8.33 14.91
N LEU A 391 -11.39 -8.44 15.91
CA LEU A 391 -11.92 -9.71 16.42
C LEU A 391 -13.27 -9.52 17.13
N TYR A 392 -14.27 -10.34 16.80
CA TYR A 392 -15.51 -10.45 17.57
C TYR A 392 -16.10 -11.86 17.50
N ARG A 393 -16.96 -12.20 18.48
CA ARG A 393 -17.65 -13.49 18.53
C ARG A 393 -18.84 -13.48 17.56
N LEU A 394 -18.82 -14.37 16.59
CA LEU A 394 -19.88 -14.50 15.58
C LEU A 394 -20.97 -15.49 16.02
N ARG A 395 -20.56 -16.60 16.64
CA ARG A 395 -21.45 -17.65 17.15
C ARG A 395 -20.90 -18.26 18.43
N GLY A 396 -21.80 -18.68 19.32
CA GLY A 396 -21.47 -19.39 20.56
C GLY A 396 -21.55 -18.53 21.81
N THR A 397 -21.47 -19.18 22.97
CA THR A 397 -21.72 -18.61 24.30
C THR A 397 -20.63 -18.94 25.32
N GLY A 398 -19.44 -19.35 24.88
CA GLY A 398 -18.33 -19.75 25.75
C GLY A 398 -18.06 -21.24 25.71
N GLY A 399 -17.92 -21.81 24.50
CA GLY A 399 -17.63 -23.23 24.30
C GLY A 399 -16.21 -23.65 24.71
N GLN A 400 -15.96 -24.97 24.69
CA GLN A 400 -14.66 -25.58 25.00
C GLN A 400 -13.61 -25.28 23.92
N VAL A 401 -14.06 -25.00 22.70
CA VAL A 401 -13.21 -24.69 21.54
C VAL A 401 -13.54 -23.31 20.99
N HIS A 402 -12.52 -22.54 20.62
CA HIS A 402 -12.64 -21.25 19.98
C HIS A 402 -11.96 -21.30 18.60
N LEU A 403 -12.77 -21.21 17.55
CA LEU A 403 -12.33 -21.20 16.15
C LEU A 403 -12.26 -19.75 15.65
N CYS A 404 -11.06 -19.22 15.44
CA CYS A 404 -10.84 -17.85 14.99
C CYS A 404 -10.41 -17.86 13.52
N ALA A 405 -11.18 -17.24 12.63
CA ALA A 405 -10.87 -17.24 11.21
C ALA A 405 -11.22 -15.91 10.52
N SER A 406 -10.56 -15.62 9.40
CA SER A 406 -10.76 -14.42 8.59
C SER A 406 -11.17 -14.76 7.16
N GLY A 407 -11.71 -13.77 6.44
CA GLY A 407 -12.08 -13.89 5.03
C GLY A 407 -12.96 -15.12 4.73
N SER A 408 -12.71 -15.78 3.60
CA SER A 408 -13.46 -16.98 3.16
C SER A 408 -13.25 -18.20 4.07
N ILE A 409 -12.16 -18.27 4.82
CA ILE A 409 -11.87 -19.38 5.75
C ILE A 409 -12.77 -19.35 6.98
N LEU A 410 -13.44 -18.23 7.26
CA LEU A 410 -14.47 -18.16 8.30
C LEU A 410 -15.64 -19.13 8.04
N LEU A 411 -15.91 -19.47 6.77
CA LEU A 411 -16.92 -20.47 6.41
C LEU A 411 -16.51 -21.89 6.83
N GLU A 412 -15.22 -22.20 6.74
CA GLU A 412 -14.67 -23.48 7.20
C GLU A 412 -14.75 -23.57 8.73
N ALA A 413 -14.54 -22.47 9.46
CA ALA A 413 -14.74 -22.43 10.92
C ALA A 413 -16.21 -22.65 11.33
N LEU A 414 -17.16 -22.11 10.56
CA LEU A 414 -18.59 -22.39 10.78
C LEU A 414 -18.92 -23.87 10.55
N ARG A 415 -18.40 -24.49 9.49
CA ARG A 415 -18.57 -25.93 9.23
C ARG A 415 -17.88 -26.78 10.32
N ALA A 416 -16.69 -26.39 10.77
CA ALA A 416 -15.95 -27.09 11.82
C ALA A 416 -16.73 -27.10 13.14
N ARG A 417 -17.38 -25.99 13.49
CA ARG A 417 -18.29 -25.91 14.65
C ARG A 417 -19.43 -26.91 14.55
N GLU A 418 -20.07 -27.04 13.38
CA GLU A 418 -21.15 -28.02 13.16
C GLU A 418 -20.63 -29.45 13.32
N ILE A 419 -19.46 -29.77 12.75
CA ILE A 419 -18.85 -31.09 12.88
C ILE A 419 -18.50 -31.42 14.34
N LEU A 420 -17.91 -30.49 15.09
CA LEU A 420 -17.58 -30.66 16.52
C LEU A 420 -18.84 -30.94 17.35
N GLN A 421 -19.92 -30.19 17.09
CA GLN A 421 -21.17 -30.37 17.80
C GLN A 421 -21.84 -31.72 17.46
N GLU A 422 -22.00 -32.03 16.17
CA GLU A 422 -22.80 -33.17 15.72
C GLU A 422 -22.09 -34.51 15.91
N LYS A 423 -20.78 -34.57 15.67
CA LYS A 423 -20.03 -35.84 15.67
C LYS A 423 -19.29 -36.11 16.97
N TYR A 424 -18.95 -35.05 17.72
CA TYR A 424 -18.10 -35.16 18.91
C TYR A 424 -18.74 -34.58 20.17
N ASN A 425 -19.91 -33.94 20.07
CA ASN A 425 -20.60 -33.29 21.19
C ASN A 425 -19.69 -32.29 21.93
N ILE A 426 -18.90 -31.54 21.17
CA ILE A 426 -18.00 -30.49 21.68
C ILE A 426 -18.57 -29.14 21.27
N GLU A 427 -18.83 -28.29 22.25
CA GLU A 427 -19.30 -26.93 21.99
C GLU A 427 -18.13 -26.06 21.53
N ALA A 428 -18.32 -25.40 20.38
CA ALA A 428 -17.36 -24.47 19.82
C ALA A 428 -17.96 -23.08 19.58
N ASP A 429 -17.20 -22.05 19.91
CA ASP A 429 -17.45 -20.67 19.50
C ASP A 429 -16.70 -20.36 18.21
N VAL A 430 -17.31 -19.58 17.33
CA VAL A 430 -16.67 -19.05 16.11
C VAL A 430 -16.46 -17.56 16.25
N TRP A 431 -15.24 -17.12 15.98
CA TRP A 431 -14.80 -15.73 16.05
C TRP A 431 -14.38 -15.26 14.66
N SER A 432 -14.92 -14.12 14.23
CA SER A 432 -14.49 -13.46 13.01
C SER A 432 -13.29 -12.57 13.33
N ALA A 433 -12.14 -12.89 12.75
CA ALA A 433 -10.91 -12.14 12.86
C ALA A 433 -10.77 -11.18 11.67
N THR A 434 -11.45 -10.04 11.72
CA THR A 434 -11.46 -9.05 10.63
C THR A 434 -10.09 -8.41 10.39
N SER A 435 -9.17 -8.40 11.36
CA SER A 435 -7.81 -7.90 11.17
C SER A 435 -6.81 -8.47 12.16
N TRP A 436 -5.96 -9.40 11.70
CA TRP A 436 -4.79 -9.85 12.44
C TRP A 436 -3.81 -8.71 12.74
N GLN A 437 -3.69 -7.72 11.85
CA GLN A 437 -2.80 -6.57 12.02
C GLN A 437 -3.26 -5.64 13.16
N GLN A 438 -4.56 -5.34 13.27
CA GLN A 438 -5.06 -4.49 14.36
C GLN A 438 -4.85 -5.17 15.71
N LEU A 439 -5.10 -6.48 15.80
CA LEU A 439 -4.84 -7.28 17.00
C LEU A 439 -3.36 -7.27 17.38
N GLN A 440 -2.46 -7.45 16.40
CA GLN A 440 -1.01 -7.40 16.62
C GLN A 440 -0.56 -6.03 17.15
N ARG A 441 -1.09 -4.95 16.57
CA ARG A 441 -0.77 -3.58 16.97
C ARG A 441 -1.32 -3.24 18.36
N ASP A 442 -2.53 -3.67 18.66
CA ASP A 442 -3.15 -3.44 19.97
C ASP A 442 -2.38 -4.18 21.08
N GLY A 443 -2.07 -5.46 20.88
CA GLY A 443 -1.24 -6.22 21.80
C GLY A 443 0.15 -5.62 22.00
N GLY A 444 0.81 -5.21 20.92
CA GLY A 444 2.12 -4.53 21.02
C GLY A 444 2.05 -3.18 21.76
N LYS A 445 0.95 -2.43 21.63
CA LYS A 445 0.71 -1.19 22.39
C LYS A 445 0.53 -1.49 23.87
N ALA A 446 -0.24 -2.53 24.22
CA ALA A 446 -0.43 -2.97 25.60
C ALA A 446 0.90 -3.42 26.23
N GLU A 447 1.63 -4.32 25.57
CA GLU A 447 2.96 -4.79 26.02
C GLU A 447 3.94 -3.63 26.25
N ARG A 448 4.06 -2.74 25.25
CA ARG A 448 4.96 -1.57 25.35
C ARG A 448 4.58 -0.69 26.53
N TRP A 449 3.28 -0.51 26.78
CA TRP A 449 2.83 0.29 27.91
C TRP A 449 3.15 -0.42 29.23
N ASN A 450 2.85 -1.71 29.37
CA ASN A 450 3.11 -2.51 30.58
C ASN A 450 4.59 -2.52 30.94
N LEU A 451 5.47 -2.70 29.95
CA LEU A 451 6.93 -2.65 30.13
C LEU A 451 7.41 -1.30 30.69
N ARG A 452 6.76 -0.20 30.29
CA ARG A 452 7.11 1.17 30.73
C ARG A 452 6.42 1.59 32.02
N HIS A 453 5.44 0.83 32.50
CA HIS A 453 4.66 1.13 33.70
C HIS A 453 4.55 -0.08 34.63
N PRO A 454 5.68 -0.67 35.09
CA PRO A 454 5.68 -1.95 35.81
C PRO A 454 5.02 -1.93 37.19
N ARG A 455 4.62 -0.75 37.70
CA ARG A 455 3.93 -0.58 38.99
C ARG A 455 2.45 -0.23 38.85
N GLN A 456 1.96 -0.10 37.62
CA GLN A 456 0.54 0.15 37.36
C GLN A 456 -0.14 -1.15 36.99
N GLU A 457 -1.47 -1.16 37.05
CA GLU A 457 -2.28 -2.28 36.57
C GLU A 457 -1.99 -2.52 35.08
N ALA A 458 -1.71 -3.78 34.74
CA ALA A 458 -1.38 -4.16 33.38
C ALA A 458 -2.57 -3.91 32.45
N ARG A 459 -2.33 -3.22 31.34
CA ARG A 459 -3.32 -3.08 30.27
C ARG A 459 -3.45 -4.41 29.54
N GLN A 460 -4.69 -4.83 29.34
CA GLN A 460 -5.05 -5.96 28.50
C GLN A 460 -5.20 -5.51 27.06
N SER A 461 -4.67 -6.30 26.14
CA SER A 461 -4.97 -6.26 24.71
C SER A 461 -6.42 -6.66 24.43
N TRP A 462 -6.90 -6.38 23.23
CA TRP A 462 -8.23 -6.76 22.78
C TRP A 462 -8.43 -8.28 22.77
N VAL A 463 -7.41 -9.05 22.36
CA VAL A 463 -7.45 -10.53 22.42
C VAL A 463 -7.62 -11.01 23.85
N GLU A 464 -6.87 -10.47 24.80
CA GLU A 464 -7.00 -10.81 26.23
C GLU A 464 -8.39 -10.46 26.78
N GLN A 465 -8.97 -9.33 26.35
CA GLN A 465 -10.32 -8.93 26.72
C GLN A 465 -11.39 -9.87 26.14
N CYS A 466 -11.27 -10.25 24.85
CA CYS A 466 -12.19 -11.17 24.18
C CYS A 466 -12.26 -12.54 24.86
N PHE A 467 -11.11 -13.04 25.32
CA PHE A 467 -10.98 -14.37 25.91
C PHE A 467 -10.80 -14.34 27.43
N ALA A 468 -11.14 -13.22 28.08
CA ALA A 468 -11.07 -13.09 29.52
C ALA A 468 -11.89 -14.20 30.21
N GLY A 469 -11.24 -15.00 31.04
CA GLY A 469 -11.86 -16.10 31.77
C GLY A 469 -12.11 -17.37 30.95
N SER A 470 -11.71 -17.42 29.67
CA SER A 470 -11.70 -18.67 28.90
C SER A 470 -10.42 -19.46 29.16
N ASP A 471 -10.58 -20.77 29.36
CA ASP A 471 -9.49 -21.75 29.41
C ASP A 471 -9.59 -22.78 28.28
N GLY A 472 -10.37 -22.51 27.24
CA GLY A 472 -10.64 -23.42 26.11
C GLY A 472 -9.45 -23.69 25.20
N VAL A 473 -9.69 -24.47 24.14
CA VAL A 473 -8.75 -24.71 23.04
C VAL A 473 -8.95 -23.65 21.97
N PHE A 474 -7.86 -23.13 21.42
CA PHE A 474 -7.88 -22.07 20.42
C PHE A 474 -7.30 -22.58 19.10
N VAL A 475 -8.04 -22.43 18.01
CA VAL A 475 -7.58 -22.72 16.65
C VAL A 475 -7.71 -21.46 15.81
N LEU A 476 -6.60 -20.97 15.25
CA LEU A 476 -6.57 -19.84 14.33
C LEU A 476 -6.39 -20.37 12.92
N ALA A 477 -7.17 -19.85 11.96
CA ALA A 477 -7.03 -20.19 10.56
C ALA A 477 -7.20 -18.96 9.67
N SER A 478 -6.46 -18.91 8.57
CA SER A 478 -6.62 -17.85 7.56
C SER A 478 -6.25 -18.38 6.18
N ASP A 479 -6.67 -17.69 5.11
CA ASP A 479 -6.25 -18.03 3.74
C ASP A 479 -4.82 -17.54 3.41
N TYR A 480 -4.07 -17.16 4.45
CA TYR A 480 -2.71 -16.64 4.44
C TYR A 480 -1.77 -17.55 5.22
N VAL A 481 -0.46 -17.34 5.06
CA VAL A 481 0.58 -18.10 5.77
C VAL A 481 0.41 -18.04 7.29
N LYS A 482 0.75 -19.13 7.98
CA LYS A 482 0.63 -19.28 9.45
C LYS A 482 1.25 -18.12 10.22
N ALA A 483 2.35 -17.56 9.70
CA ALA A 483 3.05 -16.43 10.31
C ALA A 483 2.16 -15.20 10.55
N LEU A 484 1.07 -15.00 9.79
CA LEU A 484 0.14 -13.88 9.99
C LEU A 484 -0.66 -14.02 11.31
N PRO A 485 -1.54 -15.04 11.48
CA PRO A 485 -2.22 -15.26 12.76
C PRO A 485 -1.27 -15.55 13.92
N ASP A 486 -0.09 -16.15 13.67
CA ASP A 486 0.91 -16.39 14.72
C ASP A 486 1.45 -15.10 15.37
N THR A 487 1.37 -13.95 14.67
CA THR A 487 1.75 -12.64 15.24
C THR A 487 0.98 -12.25 16.51
N VAL A 488 -0.19 -12.85 16.75
CA VAL A 488 -1.08 -12.57 17.90
C VAL A 488 -1.19 -13.73 18.88
N ALA A 489 -0.57 -14.88 18.60
CA ALA A 489 -0.70 -16.11 19.40
C ALA A 489 -0.37 -15.90 20.89
N ARG A 490 0.61 -15.05 21.18
CA ARG A 490 1.06 -14.74 22.56
C ARG A 490 0.00 -14.04 23.43
N TYR A 491 -1.03 -13.44 22.84
CA TYR A 491 -2.07 -12.71 23.56
C TYR A 491 -3.27 -13.59 23.93
N PHE A 492 -3.28 -14.84 23.46
CA PHE A 492 -4.30 -15.81 23.86
C PHE A 492 -3.99 -16.39 25.25
N PRO A 493 -5.02 -16.79 26.03
CA PRO A 493 -4.82 -17.41 27.34
C PRO A 493 -3.92 -18.66 27.32
N ARG A 494 -3.88 -19.36 26.18
CA ARG A 494 -3.01 -20.50 25.90
C ARG A 494 -2.50 -20.42 24.47
N ASN A 495 -1.37 -21.08 24.21
CA ASN A 495 -0.85 -21.21 22.85
C ASN A 495 -1.90 -21.85 21.94
N PRO A 496 -2.32 -21.17 20.87
CA PRO A 496 -3.28 -21.74 19.95
C PRO A 496 -2.63 -22.66 18.92
N VAL A 497 -3.44 -23.46 18.24
CA VAL A 497 -3.04 -24.13 17.00
C VAL A 497 -3.27 -23.19 15.83
N VAL A 498 -2.25 -22.99 14.99
CA VAL A 498 -2.29 -22.06 13.87
C VAL A 498 -2.27 -22.82 12.55
N LEU A 499 -3.31 -22.62 11.75
CA LEU A 499 -3.47 -23.14 10.40
C LEU A 499 -3.36 -21.99 9.39
N GLY A 500 -2.73 -22.27 8.25
CA GLY A 500 -2.46 -21.26 7.23
C GLY A 500 -1.89 -21.87 5.96
N THR A 501 -1.83 -21.06 4.91
CA THR A 501 -1.61 -21.48 3.53
C THR A 501 -0.15 -21.30 3.08
N ASP A 502 0.77 -21.78 3.90
CA ASP A 502 2.21 -21.82 3.61
C ASP A 502 2.51 -22.64 2.36
N GLY A 503 3.44 -22.17 1.53
CA GLY A 503 3.80 -22.78 0.25
C GLY A 503 3.28 -22.04 -0.98
N PHE A 504 3.69 -22.54 -2.16
CA PHE A 504 3.28 -21.99 -3.44
C PHE A 504 1.86 -22.41 -3.82
N GLY A 505 1.12 -21.47 -4.42
CA GLY A 505 -0.20 -21.74 -5.00
C GLY A 505 -0.17 -22.76 -6.13
N ARG A 506 -1.33 -23.37 -6.42
CA ARG A 506 -1.56 -24.33 -7.50
C ARG A 506 -3.01 -24.29 -7.98
N SER A 507 -3.26 -24.67 -9.22
CA SER A 507 -4.60 -24.64 -9.81
C SER A 507 -5.40 -25.89 -9.46
N GLU A 508 -6.47 -25.74 -8.70
CA GLU A 508 -7.40 -26.83 -8.34
C GLU A 508 -8.73 -26.23 -7.81
N SER A 509 -9.73 -27.02 -7.45
CA SER A 509 -10.95 -26.56 -6.78
C SER A 509 -10.66 -25.97 -5.39
N ARG A 510 -11.50 -25.03 -4.91
CA ARG A 510 -11.36 -24.43 -3.57
C ARG A 510 -11.29 -25.48 -2.45
N ALA A 511 -12.16 -26.48 -2.50
CA ALA A 511 -12.22 -27.54 -1.49
C ALA A 511 -10.89 -28.32 -1.43
N ALA A 512 -10.37 -28.76 -2.58
CA ALA A 512 -9.11 -29.49 -2.62
C ALA A 512 -7.90 -28.60 -2.29
N LEU A 513 -7.92 -27.30 -2.59
CA LEU A 513 -6.88 -26.39 -2.12
C LEU A 513 -6.92 -26.18 -0.61
N ARG A 514 -8.10 -26.01 -0.01
CA ARG A 514 -8.22 -25.88 1.46
C ARG A 514 -7.77 -27.14 2.19
N GLN A 515 -8.09 -28.31 1.65
CA GLN A 515 -7.56 -29.58 2.15
C GLN A 515 -6.04 -29.69 1.95
N TYR A 516 -5.55 -29.32 0.76
CA TYR A 516 -4.11 -29.33 0.46
C TYR A 516 -3.33 -28.41 1.39
N PHE A 517 -3.81 -27.20 1.67
CA PHE A 517 -3.17 -26.25 2.57
C PHE A 517 -3.54 -26.46 4.06
N GLU A 518 -4.34 -27.49 4.37
CA GLU A 518 -4.68 -27.85 5.76
C GLU A 518 -5.41 -26.74 6.52
N VAL A 519 -6.32 -26.04 5.83
CA VAL A 519 -7.14 -24.93 6.36
C VAL A 519 -8.65 -25.18 6.23
N ASP A 520 -9.06 -26.38 5.85
CA ASP A 520 -10.46 -26.79 5.79
C ASP A 520 -11.05 -27.09 7.19
N ALA A 521 -12.37 -27.26 7.24
CA ALA A 521 -13.08 -27.55 8.48
C ALA A 521 -12.59 -28.84 9.16
N GLU A 522 -12.31 -29.88 8.39
CA GLU A 522 -11.83 -31.18 8.86
C GLU A 522 -10.51 -31.02 9.61
N MET A 523 -9.56 -30.25 9.07
CA MET A 523 -8.31 -29.96 9.76
C MET A 523 -8.51 -29.11 11.03
N MET A 524 -9.42 -28.13 11.02
CA MET A 524 -9.75 -27.35 12.23
C MET A 524 -10.33 -28.22 13.34
N VAL A 525 -11.24 -29.14 12.99
CA VAL A 525 -11.82 -30.12 13.93
C VAL A 525 -10.72 -31.01 14.49
N PHE A 526 -9.86 -31.55 13.63
CA PHE A 526 -8.77 -32.42 14.06
C PHE A 526 -7.78 -31.69 14.98
N ALA A 527 -7.40 -30.46 14.64
CA ALA A 527 -6.55 -29.61 15.49
C ALA A 527 -7.17 -29.40 16.88
N ALA A 528 -8.47 -29.10 16.96
CA ALA A 528 -9.16 -28.94 18.23
C ALA A 528 -9.18 -30.24 19.06
N LEU A 529 -9.49 -31.38 18.42
CA LEU A 529 -9.52 -32.69 19.08
C LEU A 529 -8.13 -33.12 19.60
N VAL A 530 -7.07 -32.85 18.85
CA VAL A 530 -5.69 -33.13 19.27
C VAL A 530 -5.35 -32.34 20.55
N GLU A 531 -5.68 -31.06 20.61
CA GLU A 531 -5.41 -30.24 21.80
C GLU A 531 -6.29 -30.62 23.00
N LEU A 532 -7.57 -30.94 22.79
CA LEU A 532 -8.41 -31.48 23.85
C LEU A 532 -7.88 -32.84 24.34
N GLY A 533 -7.34 -33.66 23.44
CA GLY A 533 -6.66 -34.91 23.76
C GLY A 533 -5.41 -34.70 24.62
N ARG A 534 -4.55 -33.74 24.26
CA ARG A 534 -3.37 -33.34 25.06
C ARG A 534 -3.74 -32.87 26.47
N ARG A 535 -4.96 -32.35 26.64
CA ARG A 535 -5.52 -31.92 27.93
C ARG A 535 -6.21 -33.05 28.70
N GLY A 536 -6.37 -34.23 28.11
CA GLY A 536 -7.09 -35.36 28.69
C GLY A 536 -8.62 -35.18 28.72
N GLU A 537 -9.15 -34.19 27.99
CA GLU A 537 -10.59 -33.91 27.90
C GLU A 537 -11.28 -34.80 26.85
N VAL A 538 -10.49 -35.29 25.89
CA VAL A 538 -10.89 -36.27 24.89
C VAL A 538 -9.90 -37.45 24.93
N GLY A 539 -10.38 -38.68 24.80
CA GLY A 539 -9.50 -39.87 24.82
C GLY A 539 -8.68 -40.02 23.54
N GLU A 540 -7.46 -40.55 23.64
CA GLU A 540 -6.55 -40.76 22.48
C GLU A 540 -7.22 -41.55 21.35
N GLU A 541 -8.01 -42.59 21.67
CA GLU A 541 -8.76 -43.36 20.67
C GLU A 541 -9.75 -42.51 19.86
N VAL A 542 -10.32 -41.47 20.46
CA VAL A 542 -11.24 -40.56 19.74
C VAL A 542 -10.46 -39.74 18.73
N VAL A 543 -9.26 -39.27 19.09
CA VAL A 543 -8.36 -38.53 18.18
C VAL A 543 -7.92 -39.43 17.02
N GLU A 544 -7.51 -40.67 17.29
CA GLU A 544 -7.14 -41.63 16.23
C GLU A 544 -8.30 -41.97 15.29
N LYS A 545 -9.50 -42.17 15.83
CA LYS A 545 -10.71 -42.41 15.03
C LYS A 545 -11.07 -41.17 14.21
N ALA A 546 -10.93 -39.98 14.78
CA ALA A 546 -11.20 -38.72 14.09
C ALA A 546 -10.23 -38.49 12.93
N GLN A 547 -8.94 -38.77 13.09
CA GLN A 547 -7.94 -38.63 12.03
C GLN A 547 -8.38 -39.38 10.75
N LYS A 548 -8.80 -40.64 10.91
CA LYS A 548 -9.29 -41.47 9.80
C LYS A 548 -10.63 -40.97 9.25
N ALA A 549 -11.57 -40.61 10.13
CA ALA A 549 -12.91 -40.20 9.74
C ALA A 549 -12.93 -38.84 9.01
N LEU A 550 -11.98 -37.95 9.33
CA LEU A 550 -11.82 -36.63 8.74
C LEU A 550 -10.87 -36.65 7.52
N GLY A 551 -10.28 -37.81 7.19
CA GLY A 551 -9.41 -37.96 6.02
C GLY A 551 -8.06 -37.26 6.16
N ILE A 552 -7.53 -37.14 7.37
CA ILE A 552 -6.24 -36.48 7.64
C ILE A 552 -5.12 -37.49 7.40
N ASP A 553 -4.30 -37.23 6.37
CA ASP A 553 -3.12 -38.02 6.05
C ASP A 553 -1.92 -37.55 6.90
N ALA A 554 -1.45 -38.42 7.80
CA ALA A 554 -0.32 -38.14 8.70
C ALA A 554 1.02 -37.99 7.97
N GLU A 555 1.16 -38.62 6.79
CA GLU A 555 2.40 -38.66 6.02
C GLU A 555 2.35 -37.73 4.80
N LYS A 556 1.32 -36.90 4.70
CA LYS A 556 1.22 -35.88 3.65
C LYS A 556 2.41 -34.93 3.75
N VAL A 557 3.03 -34.68 2.59
CA VAL A 557 4.14 -33.72 2.48
C VAL A 557 3.63 -32.33 2.86
N ASP A 558 4.42 -31.63 3.68
CA ASP A 558 4.16 -30.25 4.08
C ASP A 558 3.95 -29.36 2.84
N PRO A 559 2.83 -28.62 2.75
CA PRO A 559 2.56 -27.70 1.65
C PRO A 559 3.66 -26.68 1.35
N ALA A 560 4.51 -26.37 2.33
CA ALA A 560 5.64 -25.44 2.20
C ALA A 560 6.86 -26.03 1.48
N VAL A 561 6.93 -27.35 1.31
CA VAL A 561 8.05 -28.02 0.62
C VAL A 561 7.80 -28.00 -0.89
N PHE A 562 8.79 -27.50 -1.65
CA PHE A 562 8.79 -27.45 -3.11
C PHE A 562 9.96 -28.26 -3.69
#